data_AF-A0A835P7I8-F1
#
_entry.id   AF-A0A835P7I8-F1
#
_cell.length_a   1.000
_cell.length_b   1.000
_cell.length_c   1.000
_cell.angle_alpha   90.00
_cell.angle_beta   90.00
_cell.angle_gamma   90.00
#
_symmetry.space_group_name_H-M   'P 1'
#
loop_
_entity.id
_entity.type
_entity.pdbx_description
1 polymer ?
#
loop_
_entity_poly.entity_id
_entity_poly.type
_entity_poly.pdbx_seq_one_letter_code
_entity_poly.pdbx_strand_id
1 'polypeptide(L)'
;MRDNLREQLPEGFEKEIAREGRGLLVEWSPQEMVLAHPAISCFVSHCGWNSTLELIAAGVPVVAYPQWGDQIPDAKFLCDVYGVGVRLPSPPSRADVERCLALATDGPQADAMRRRAEEWRNVALASVAPGGSSNRNIERFVDEIRKWVANGGASAHAEALDCGIPVRA
;
A
#
# COMPACT_ATOMS: atom_id res chain seq x y z
N MET A 1 -6.51 -15.73 -9.83
CA MET A 1 -5.42 -15.31 -10.70
C MET A 1 -6.02 -15.02 -12.05
N ARG A 2 -5.52 -14.04 -12.81
CA ARG A 2 -5.98 -13.88 -14.20
C ARG A 2 -5.65 -15.15 -14.99
N ASP A 3 -6.54 -15.57 -15.87
CA ASP A 3 -6.42 -16.86 -16.55
C ASP A 3 -5.13 -16.98 -17.37
N ASN A 4 -4.70 -15.89 -18.00
CA ASN A 4 -3.45 -15.82 -18.78
C ASN A 4 -2.16 -16.05 -17.95
N LEU A 5 -2.26 -16.03 -16.61
CA LEU A 5 -1.13 -16.32 -15.74
C LEU A 5 -1.18 -17.77 -15.21
N ARG A 6 -2.35 -18.43 -15.20
CA ARG A 6 -2.49 -19.80 -14.68
C ARG A 6 -1.62 -20.80 -15.45
N GLU A 7 -1.40 -20.55 -16.74
CA GLU A 7 -0.51 -21.34 -17.59
C GLU A 7 0.96 -21.28 -17.17
N GLN A 8 1.35 -20.28 -16.36
CA GLN A 8 2.71 -20.16 -15.82
C GLN A 8 2.90 -20.93 -14.51
N LEU A 9 1.83 -21.50 -13.95
CA LEU A 9 1.91 -22.31 -12.74
C LEU A 9 2.50 -23.69 -13.05
N PRO A 10 3.22 -24.31 -12.09
CA PRO A 10 3.61 -25.70 -12.22
C PRO A 10 2.40 -26.62 -12.44
N GLU A 11 2.60 -27.69 -13.22
CA GLU A 11 1.55 -28.66 -13.49
C GLU A 11 0.96 -29.22 -12.19
N GLY A 12 -0.38 -29.19 -12.09
CA GLY A 12 -1.09 -29.73 -10.93
C GLY A 12 -1.11 -28.83 -9.68
N PHE A 13 -0.44 -27.67 -9.69
CA PHE A 13 -0.30 -26.80 -8.50
C PHE A 13 -1.64 -26.42 -7.86
N GLU A 14 -2.64 -26.00 -8.64
CA GLU A 14 -3.95 -25.62 -8.09
C GLU A 14 -4.68 -26.80 -7.41
N LYS A 15 -4.56 -28.00 -7.99
CA LYS A 15 -5.15 -29.22 -7.41
C LYS A 15 -4.44 -29.62 -6.12
N GLU A 16 -3.13 -29.45 -6.07
CA GLU A 16 -2.30 -29.75 -4.91
C GLU A 16 -2.68 -28.87 -3.72
N ILE A 17 -2.68 -27.54 -3.89
CA ILE A 17 -2.99 -26.63 -2.77
C ILE A 17 -4.44 -26.77 -2.29
N ALA A 18 -5.39 -27.08 -3.18
CA ALA A 18 -6.79 -27.26 -2.84
C ALA A 18 -7.01 -28.56 -2.05
N ARG A 19 -6.34 -29.65 -2.46
CA ARG A 19 -6.35 -30.93 -1.75
C ARG A 19 -5.77 -30.79 -0.34
N GLU A 20 -4.73 -29.99 -0.19
CA GLU A 20 -4.05 -29.79 1.10
C GLU A 20 -4.73 -28.74 1.99
N GLY A 21 -5.64 -27.94 1.43
CA GLY A 21 -6.26 -26.82 2.15
C GLY A 21 -5.28 -25.74 2.56
N ARG A 22 -4.13 -25.62 1.86
CA ARG A 22 -3.02 -24.71 2.20
C ARG A 22 -2.99 -23.41 1.40
N GLY A 23 -3.88 -23.23 0.44
CA GLY A 23 -3.93 -22.03 -0.37
C GLY A 23 -5.19 -21.92 -1.21
N LEU A 24 -5.47 -20.70 -1.67
CA LEU A 24 -6.59 -20.39 -2.54
C LEU A 24 -6.13 -19.40 -3.61
N LEU A 25 -6.39 -19.71 -4.88
CA LEU A 25 -6.15 -18.79 -5.99
C LEU A 25 -7.45 -18.09 -6.37
N VAL A 26 -7.47 -16.77 -6.22
CA VAL A 26 -8.60 -15.90 -6.63
C VAL A 26 -8.12 -14.83 -7.59
N GLU A 27 -8.95 -14.44 -8.57
CA GLU A 27 -8.62 -13.35 -9.50
C GLU A 27 -8.49 -12.02 -8.77
N TRP A 28 -9.36 -11.81 -7.80
CA TRP A 28 -9.40 -10.64 -6.96
C TRP A 28 -9.83 -11.07 -5.55
N SER A 29 -9.26 -10.41 -4.55
CA SER A 29 -9.65 -10.56 -3.15
C SER A 29 -9.98 -9.19 -2.57
N PRO A 30 -10.94 -9.11 -1.62
CA PRO A 30 -11.20 -7.89 -0.87
C PRO A 30 -10.03 -7.59 0.08
N GLN A 31 -8.98 -6.97 -0.44
CA GLN A 31 -7.68 -6.82 0.22
C GLN A 31 -7.80 -6.17 1.59
N GLU A 32 -8.62 -5.13 1.74
CA GLU A 32 -8.93 -4.48 3.01
C GLU A 32 -9.46 -5.47 4.07
N MET A 33 -10.37 -6.37 3.69
CA MET A 33 -10.95 -7.36 4.59
C MET A 33 -9.95 -8.48 4.91
N VAL A 34 -9.12 -8.86 3.94
CA VAL A 34 -8.02 -9.80 4.16
C VAL A 34 -7.05 -9.22 5.18
N LEU A 35 -6.56 -7.99 4.96
CA LEU A 35 -5.60 -7.33 5.85
C LEU A 35 -6.16 -7.07 7.26
N ALA A 36 -7.47 -6.84 7.39
CA ALA A 36 -8.12 -6.70 8.69
C ALA A 36 -8.28 -8.02 9.46
N HIS A 37 -8.05 -9.17 8.82
CA HIS A 37 -8.29 -10.47 9.43
C HIS A 37 -7.17 -10.83 10.43
N PRO A 38 -7.49 -11.25 11.67
CA PRO A 38 -6.50 -11.48 12.73
C PRO A 38 -5.54 -12.64 12.45
N ALA A 39 -5.88 -13.53 11.50
CA ALA A 39 -5.00 -14.61 11.08
C ALA A 39 -3.87 -14.18 10.11
N ILE A 40 -3.88 -12.93 9.63
CA ILE A 40 -2.79 -12.43 8.77
C ILE A 40 -1.55 -12.16 9.60
N SER A 41 -0.45 -12.82 9.22
CA SER A 41 0.86 -12.66 9.84
C SER A 41 1.78 -11.73 9.05
N CYS A 42 1.69 -11.75 7.72
CA CYS A 42 2.41 -10.85 6.82
C CYS A 42 1.70 -10.75 5.46
N PHE A 43 2.10 -9.76 4.67
CA PHE A 43 1.60 -9.55 3.32
C PHE A 43 2.76 -9.44 2.32
N VAL A 44 2.73 -10.21 1.22
CA VAL A 44 3.70 -10.05 0.13
C VAL A 44 3.16 -9.00 -0.83
N SER A 45 3.87 -7.90 -1.01
CA SER A 45 3.37 -6.74 -1.75
C SER A 45 4.38 -6.23 -2.76
N HIS A 46 3.87 -5.78 -3.90
CA HIS A 46 4.63 -5.00 -4.87
C HIS A 46 4.90 -3.56 -4.41
N CYS A 47 4.44 -3.18 -3.22
CA CYS A 47 4.71 -1.88 -2.59
C CYS A 47 4.07 -0.68 -3.29
N GLY A 48 3.00 -0.86 -4.07
CA GLY A 48 2.23 0.28 -4.58
C GLY A 48 1.60 1.08 -3.43
N TRP A 49 1.57 2.40 -3.55
CA TRP A 49 1.24 3.31 -2.45
C TRP A 49 -0.11 3.03 -1.77
N ASN A 50 -1.15 2.67 -2.53
CA ASN A 50 -2.45 2.33 -1.94
C ASN A 50 -2.36 1.11 -1.01
N SER A 51 -1.72 0.03 -1.46
CA SER A 51 -1.51 -1.17 -0.64
C SER A 51 -0.56 -0.90 0.53
N THR A 52 0.40 0.00 0.35
CA THR A 52 1.27 0.51 1.42
C THR A 52 0.48 1.25 2.51
N LEU A 53 -0.51 2.06 2.15
CA LEU A 53 -1.36 2.71 3.14
C LEU A 53 -2.26 1.71 3.87
N GLU A 54 -2.85 0.76 3.15
CA GLU A 54 -3.70 -0.29 3.74
C GLU A 54 -2.92 -1.18 4.72
N LEU A 55 -1.71 -1.63 4.38
CA LEU A 55 -0.90 -2.46 5.28
C LEU A 55 -0.48 -1.69 6.54
N ILE A 56 -0.14 -0.40 6.40
CA ILE A 56 0.22 0.47 7.53
C ILE A 56 -0.98 0.67 8.44
N ALA A 57 -2.16 0.98 7.88
CA ALA A 57 -3.39 1.16 8.65
C ALA A 57 -3.86 -0.15 9.33
N ALA A 58 -3.60 -1.30 8.71
CA ALA A 58 -3.89 -2.62 9.29
C ALA A 58 -2.87 -3.05 10.34
N GLY A 59 -1.65 -2.50 10.32
CA GLY A 59 -0.56 -2.90 11.20
C GLY A 59 0.04 -4.25 10.82
N VAL A 60 0.13 -4.53 9.52
CA VAL A 60 0.58 -5.82 8.98
C VAL A 60 2.03 -5.72 8.45
N PRO A 61 2.95 -6.59 8.90
CA PRO A 61 4.29 -6.68 8.32
C PRO A 61 4.29 -7.05 6.83
N VAL A 62 5.29 -6.57 6.08
CA VAL A 62 5.35 -6.76 4.62
C VAL A 62 6.60 -7.49 4.16
N VAL A 63 6.44 -8.41 3.21
CA VAL A 63 7.53 -8.86 2.33
C VAL A 63 7.47 -8.02 1.06
N ALA A 64 8.42 -7.09 0.94
CA ALA A 64 8.44 -6.09 -0.12
C ALA A 64 9.09 -6.63 -1.39
N TYR A 65 8.34 -6.68 -2.49
CA TYR A 65 8.79 -7.11 -3.82
C TYR A 65 8.44 -6.07 -4.89
N PRO A 66 9.06 -4.88 -4.86
CA PRO A 66 8.74 -3.79 -5.78
C PRO A 66 9.08 -4.14 -7.23
N GLN A 67 8.23 -3.74 -8.16
CA GLN A 67 8.40 -4.03 -9.59
C GLN A 67 8.92 -2.81 -10.37
N TRP A 68 8.37 -1.62 -10.17
CA TRP A 68 8.75 -0.42 -10.93
C TRP A 68 8.27 0.89 -10.29
N GLY A 69 8.83 2.02 -10.74
CA GLY A 69 8.35 3.35 -10.36
C GLY A 69 8.53 3.70 -8.88
N ASP A 70 7.48 4.27 -8.30
CA ASP A 70 7.37 4.67 -6.90
C ASP A 70 7.38 3.49 -5.91
N GLN A 71 7.11 2.28 -6.37
CA GLN A 71 7.20 1.06 -5.55
C GLN A 71 8.61 0.85 -4.97
N ILE A 72 9.65 1.24 -5.71
CA ILE A 72 11.05 1.08 -5.29
C ILE A 72 11.37 1.94 -4.06
N PRO A 73 11.10 3.26 -4.06
CA PRO A 73 11.23 4.06 -2.84
C PRO A 73 10.23 3.64 -1.75
N ASP A 74 8.99 3.26 -2.08
CA ASP A 74 8.03 2.79 -1.08
C ASP A 74 8.53 1.56 -0.31
N ALA A 75 9.10 0.59 -1.02
CA ALA A 75 9.75 -0.57 -0.41
C ALA A 75 10.91 -0.17 0.52
N LYS A 76 11.68 0.86 0.15
CA LYS A 76 12.76 1.40 0.99
C LYS A 76 12.19 2.01 2.28
N PHE A 77 11.10 2.77 2.19
CA PHE A 77 10.45 3.30 3.39
C PHE A 77 9.92 2.19 4.29
N LEU A 78 9.22 1.21 3.74
CA LEU A 78 8.69 0.07 4.48
C LEU A 78 9.77 -0.73 5.21
N CYS A 79 10.85 -1.08 4.52
CA CYS A 79 11.93 -1.90 5.08
C CYS A 79 12.89 -1.11 5.97
N ASP A 80 13.43 0.01 5.46
CA ASP A 80 14.61 0.65 6.05
C ASP A 80 14.25 1.79 7.01
N VAL A 81 13.11 2.46 6.79
CA VAL A 81 12.71 3.64 7.57
C VAL A 81 11.67 3.28 8.63
N TYR A 82 10.61 2.59 8.22
CA TYR A 82 9.51 2.22 9.11
C TYR A 82 9.84 0.95 9.91
N GLY A 83 10.64 0.05 9.33
CA GLY A 83 11.05 -1.21 9.95
C GLY A 83 9.90 -2.20 10.03
N VAL A 84 8.98 -2.16 9.07
CA VAL A 84 7.77 -2.99 9.04
C VAL A 84 7.85 -4.11 8.00
N GLY A 85 9.00 -4.28 7.35
CA GLY A 85 9.12 -5.29 6.32
C GLY A 85 10.52 -5.75 5.97
N VAL A 86 10.58 -6.78 5.15
CA VAL A 86 11.81 -7.36 4.60
C VAL A 86 11.76 -7.31 3.08
N ARG A 87 12.88 -6.97 2.44
CA ARG A 87 12.95 -6.87 0.99
C ARG A 87 13.26 -8.23 0.37
N LEU A 88 12.39 -8.67 -0.53
CA LEU A 88 12.60 -9.87 -1.34
C LEU A 88 13.61 -9.56 -2.47
N PRO A 89 14.69 -10.34 -2.63
CA PRO A 89 15.62 -10.22 -3.76
C PRO A 89 14.93 -10.35 -5.11
N SER A 90 15.49 -9.70 -6.14
CA SER A 90 15.00 -9.77 -7.51
C SER A 90 16.15 -10.11 -8.48
N PRO A 91 16.04 -11.18 -9.28
CA PRO A 91 14.96 -12.16 -9.28
C PRO A 91 14.97 -13.03 -8.00
N PRO A 92 13.81 -13.45 -7.47
CA PRO A 92 13.74 -14.26 -6.26
C PRO A 92 14.03 -15.73 -6.56
N SER A 93 14.80 -16.38 -5.68
CA SER A 93 14.82 -17.84 -5.59
C SER A 93 13.73 -18.36 -4.65
N ARG A 94 13.42 -19.67 -4.71
CA ARG A 94 12.53 -20.33 -3.72
C ARG A 94 13.04 -20.13 -2.29
N ALA A 95 14.35 -20.27 -2.09
CA ALA A 95 14.98 -20.10 -0.77
C ALA A 95 14.86 -18.65 -0.27
N ASP A 96 14.90 -17.67 -1.17
CA ASP A 96 14.69 -16.27 -0.80
C ASP A 96 13.26 -16.00 -0.32
N VAL A 97 12.26 -16.57 -1.00
CA VAL A 97 10.86 -16.45 -0.60
C VAL A 97 10.64 -17.09 0.77
N GLU A 98 11.10 -18.33 0.95
CA GLU A 98 10.98 -19.06 2.23
C GLU A 98 11.65 -18.29 3.38
N ARG A 99 12.87 -17.79 3.14
CA ARG A 99 13.60 -16.99 4.13
C ARG A 99 12.87 -15.70 4.47
N CYS A 100 12.40 -14.94 3.49
CA CYS A 100 11.72 -13.67 3.75
C CYS A 100 10.38 -13.89 4.48
N LEU A 101 9.62 -14.93 4.12
CA LEU A 101 8.40 -15.29 4.83
C LEU A 101 8.69 -15.70 6.28
N ALA A 102 9.71 -16.53 6.53
CA ALA A 102 10.12 -16.90 7.88
C ALA A 102 10.49 -15.67 8.72
N LEU A 103 11.31 -14.77 8.19
CA LEU A 103 11.69 -13.53 8.88
C LEU A 103 10.48 -12.63 9.19
N ALA A 104 9.46 -12.62 8.33
CA ALA A 104 8.26 -11.81 8.47
C ALA A 104 7.21 -12.41 9.43
N THR A 105 7.26 -13.72 9.68
CA THR A 105 6.18 -14.44 10.38
C THR A 105 6.60 -14.99 11.72
N ASP A 106 7.86 -15.43 11.88
CA ASP A 106 8.33 -16.13 13.07
C ASP A 106 9.63 -15.54 13.65
N GLY A 107 9.79 -15.70 14.96
CA GLY A 107 10.98 -15.30 15.70
C GLY A 107 11.08 -13.80 16.05
N PRO A 108 12.20 -13.40 16.69
CA PRO A 108 12.37 -12.07 17.27
C PRO A 108 12.28 -10.92 16.26
N GLN A 109 12.70 -11.16 15.01
CA GLN A 109 12.62 -10.16 13.95
C GLN A 109 11.16 -9.93 13.52
N ALA A 110 10.36 -10.99 13.38
CA ALA A 110 8.93 -10.87 13.10
C ALA A 110 8.20 -10.14 14.22
N ASP A 111 8.53 -10.42 15.48
CA ASP A 111 7.97 -9.71 16.64
C ASP A 111 8.33 -8.23 16.64
N ALA A 112 9.56 -7.88 16.27
CA ALA A 112 9.98 -6.49 16.13
C ALA A 112 9.20 -5.78 15.02
N MET A 113 9.03 -6.41 13.85
CA MET A 113 8.26 -5.84 12.75
C MET A 113 6.78 -5.68 13.11
N ARG A 114 6.17 -6.65 13.80
CA ARG A 114 4.79 -6.54 14.30
C ARG A 114 4.62 -5.34 15.24
N ARG A 115 5.53 -5.16 16.21
CA ARG A 115 5.50 -3.99 17.09
C ARG A 115 5.62 -2.67 16.32
N ARG A 116 6.55 -2.60 15.37
CA ARG A 116 6.70 -1.42 14.49
C ARG A 116 5.46 -1.17 13.63
N ALA A 117 4.85 -2.22 13.09
CA ALA A 117 3.64 -2.11 12.29
C ALA A 117 2.46 -1.59 13.14
N GLU A 118 2.34 -2.06 14.39
CA GLU A 118 1.33 -1.57 15.34
C GLU A 118 1.57 -0.11 15.76
N GLU A 119 2.81 0.30 15.99
CA GLU A 119 3.18 1.70 16.24
C GLU A 119 2.75 2.60 15.06
N TRP A 120 3.10 2.20 13.83
CA TRP A 120 2.73 2.96 12.63
C TRP A 120 1.23 2.97 12.37
N ARG A 121 0.52 1.87 12.64
CA ARG A 121 -0.94 1.82 12.62
C ARG A 121 -1.54 2.86 13.55
N ASN A 122 -1.06 2.93 14.79
CA ASN A 122 -1.58 3.87 15.78
C ASN A 122 -1.34 5.32 15.34
N VAL A 123 -0.16 5.63 14.80
CA VAL A 123 0.14 6.96 14.22
C VAL A 123 -0.77 7.28 13.04
N ALA A 124 -0.96 6.34 12.11
CA ALA A 124 -1.80 6.52 10.94
C ALA A 124 -3.25 6.80 11.34
N LEU A 125 -3.83 5.98 12.21
CA LEU A 125 -5.20 6.14 12.70
C LEU A 125 -5.39 7.44 13.47
N ALA A 126 -4.44 7.81 14.33
CA ALA A 126 -4.48 9.08 15.07
C ALA A 126 -4.38 10.30 14.14
N SER A 127 -3.65 10.20 13.03
CA SER A 127 -3.50 11.31 12.08
C SER A 127 -4.79 11.65 11.34
N VAL A 128 -5.63 10.65 11.06
CA VAL A 128 -6.89 10.80 10.30
C VAL A 128 -8.12 10.91 11.20
N ALA A 129 -8.01 10.58 12.49
CA ALA A 129 -9.09 10.75 13.45
C ALA A 129 -9.53 12.22 13.58
N PRO A 130 -10.75 12.50 14.06
CA PRO A 130 -11.21 13.86 14.32
C PRO A 130 -10.20 14.66 15.16
N GLY A 131 -9.80 15.83 14.65
CA GLY A 131 -8.77 16.65 15.28
C GLY A 131 -7.32 16.18 15.08
N GLY A 132 -7.07 15.08 14.35
CA GLY A 132 -5.76 14.58 13.96
C GLY A 132 -5.04 15.49 12.95
N SER A 133 -3.75 15.28 12.72
CA SER A 133 -2.94 16.15 11.85
C SER A 133 -3.44 16.19 10.39
N SER A 134 -3.69 15.04 9.79
CA SER A 134 -4.23 14.93 8.43
C SER A 134 -5.66 15.45 8.34
N ASN A 135 -6.50 15.18 9.36
CA ASN A 135 -7.85 15.73 9.45
C ASN A 135 -7.84 17.27 9.46
N ARG A 136 -7.02 17.90 10.30
CA ARG A 136 -6.90 19.37 10.36
C ARG A 136 -6.35 19.95 9.05
N ASN A 137 -5.43 19.25 8.40
CA ASN A 137 -4.87 19.69 7.12
C ASN A 137 -5.92 19.71 6.01
N ILE A 138 -6.77 18.67 5.93
CA ILE A 138 -7.83 18.64 4.92
C ILE A 138 -8.94 19.66 5.23
N GLU A 139 -9.31 19.84 6.50
CA GLU A 139 -10.25 20.89 6.93
C GLU A 139 -9.74 22.28 6.53
N ARG A 140 -8.46 22.57 6.83
CA ARG A 140 -7.83 23.83 6.47
C ARG A 140 -7.83 24.05 4.95
N PHE A 141 -7.48 23.03 4.17
CA PHE A 141 -7.48 23.11 2.72
C PHE A 141 -8.88 23.44 2.17
N VAL A 142 -9.92 22.76 2.67
CA VAL A 142 -11.31 23.02 2.29
C VAL A 142 -11.73 24.44 2.67
N ASP A 143 -11.33 24.94 3.83
CA ASP A 143 -11.65 26.30 4.26
C ASP A 143 -10.93 27.37 3.42
N GLU A 144 -9.69 27.11 2.99
CA GLU A 144 -8.97 27.99 2.06
C GLU A 144 -9.68 28.05 0.70
N ILE A 145 -10.16 26.91 0.16
CA ILE A 145 -10.98 26.89 -1.06
C ILE A 145 -12.27 27.68 -0.88
N ARG A 146 -12.99 27.48 0.24
CA ARG A 146 -14.24 28.20 0.52
C ARG A 146 -14.02 29.72 0.55
N LYS A 147 -12.95 30.18 1.19
CA LYS A 147 -12.57 31.60 1.21
C LYS A 147 -12.24 32.11 -0.19
N TRP A 148 -11.49 31.34 -0.98
CA TRP A 148 -11.15 31.70 -2.36
C TRP A 148 -12.41 31.86 -3.23
N VAL A 149 -13.37 30.94 -3.13
CA VAL A 149 -14.65 31.02 -3.85
C VAL A 149 -15.46 32.25 -3.39
N ALA A 150 -15.58 32.47 -2.07
CA ALA A 150 -16.33 33.59 -1.51
C ALA A 150 -15.74 34.96 -1.93
N ASN A 151 -14.42 35.03 -2.15
CA ASN A 151 -13.72 36.24 -2.57
C ASN A 151 -13.70 36.44 -4.10
N GLY A 152 -14.51 35.70 -4.87
CA GLY A 152 -14.58 35.86 -6.33
C GLY A 152 -13.36 35.31 -7.07
N GLY A 153 -12.64 34.35 -6.49
CA GLY A 153 -11.45 33.76 -7.11
C GLY A 153 -11.68 33.15 -8.50
N ALA A 154 -12.90 32.70 -8.80
CA ALA A 154 -13.28 32.21 -10.12
C ALA A 154 -13.42 33.33 -11.17
N SER A 155 -13.82 34.54 -10.78
CA SER A 155 -13.93 35.69 -11.68
C SER A 155 -12.59 36.40 -11.90
N ALA A 156 -11.69 36.38 -10.91
CA ALA A 156 -10.37 37.03 -11.01
C ALA A 156 -9.41 36.34 -12.00
N HIS A 157 -9.58 35.04 -12.28
CA HIS A 157 -8.75 34.31 -13.25
C HIS A 157 -9.29 34.33 -14.69
N ALA A 158 -10.56 34.68 -14.90
CA ALA A 158 -11.11 34.85 -16.24
C ALA A 158 -10.49 36.05 -16.98
N GLU A 159 -10.13 37.12 -16.24
CA GLU A 159 -9.43 38.28 -16.80
C GLU A 159 -7.92 38.04 -17.04
N ALA A 160 -7.31 37.06 -16.38
CA ALA A 160 -5.88 36.74 -16.52
C ALA A 160 -5.56 35.78 -17.69
N LEU A 161 -6.58 35.22 -18.34
CA LEU A 161 -6.44 34.31 -19.49
C LEU A 161 -6.80 34.98 -20.83
N ASP A 162 -7.04 36.30 -20.86
CA ASP A 162 -7.03 37.10 -22.11
C ASP A 162 -5.58 37.31 -22.61
N CYS A 163 -4.82 36.22 -22.70
CA CYS A 163 -3.60 36.17 -23.47
C CYS A 163 -4.06 36.12 -24.93
N GLY A 164 -4.23 37.29 -25.57
CA GLY A 164 -4.77 37.48 -26.93
C GLY A 164 -4.07 36.69 -28.06
N ILE A 165 -4.11 35.36 -28.00
CA ILE A 165 -3.64 34.44 -29.02
C ILE A 165 -4.86 34.13 -29.89
N PRO A 166 -4.92 34.64 -31.13
CA PRO A 166 -6.03 34.35 -32.02
C PRO A 166 -6.00 32.86 -32.39
N VAL A 167 -7.06 32.14 -32.04
CA VAL A 167 -7.31 30.80 -32.55
C VAL A 167 -7.70 30.97 -34.02
N ARG A 168 -6.81 30.57 -34.95
CA ARG A 168 -7.15 30.49 -36.37
C ARG A 168 -8.13 29.34 -36.57
N ALA A 169 -9.23 29.66 -37.27
CA ALA A 169 -10.24 28.72 -37.75
C ALA A 169 -9.67 27.71 -38.75
#